data_AF-A0A946U3P3-F1
#
_entry.id   AF-A0A946U3P3-F1
#
_cell.length_a   1.000
_cell.length_b   1.000
_cell.length_c   1.000
_cell.angle_alpha   90.00
_cell.angle_beta   90.00
_cell.angle_gamma   90.00
#
_symmetry.space_group_name_H-M   'P 1'
#
loop_
_entity.id
_entity.type
_entity.pdbx_description
1 polymer ?
#
loop_
_entity_poly.entity_id
_entity_poly.type
_entity_poly.pdbx_seq_one_letter_code
_entity_poly.pdbx_strand_id
1 'polypeptide(L)'
;MKKLILDSLGKSKHRGSNFRNLLYNNEARAFFFQVITFVLVVGLFYTAIGNLFQNIEARGIQTGFSFLNNRAGFDILPFLGNIVVDYTPESSNLTVFYVGLVNTLVVAFIGIILSTLIG
;
A
#
# COMPACT_ATOMS: atom_id res chain seq x y z
N MET A 1 56.03 45.13 -4.06
CA MET A 1 54.92 44.49 -4.81
C MET A 1 54.72 43.01 -4.46
N LYS A 2 55.78 42.18 -4.36
CA LYS A 2 55.69 40.74 -3.99
C LYS A 2 55.03 40.45 -2.62
N LYS A 3 55.15 41.37 -1.65
CA LYS A 3 54.55 41.24 -0.30
C LYS A 3 53.00 41.30 -0.32
N LEU A 4 52.41 42.08 -1.23
CA LEU A 4 50.96 42.19 -1.39
C LEU A 4 50.31 40.93 -1.98
N ILE A 5 51.05 40.17 -2.79
CA ILE A 5 50.56 38.92 -3.39
C ILE A 5 50.64 37.76 -2.38
N LEU A 6 51.66 37.76 -1.52
CA LEU A 6 51.83 36.74 -0.47
C LEU A 6 50.79 36.86 0.65
N ASP A 7 50.41 38.08 1.03
CA ASP A 7 49.37 38.31 2.04
C ASP A 7 47.96 37.92 1.54
N SER A 8 47.74 37.91 0.23
CA SER A 8 46.51 37.44 -0.41
C SER A 8 46.39 35.91 -0.48
N LEU A 9 47.50 35.17 -0.34
CA LEU A 9 47.53 33.70 -0.46
C LEU A 9 47.38 32.98 0.91
N GLY A 10 47.43 33.73 2.02
CA GLY A 10 47.46 33.17 3.39
C GLY A 10 46.11 33.04 4.11
N LYS A 11 44.98 33.41 3.50
CA LYS A 11 43.65 33.35 4.16
C LYS A 11 42.74 32.25 3.60
N SER A 12 43.23 31.02 3.58
CA SER A 12 42.32 29.87 3.68
C SER A 12 41.78 29.84 5.12
N LYS A 13 40.62 30.45 5.33
CA LYS A 13 39.87 30.38 6.59
C LYS A 13 39.39 28.94 6.76
N HIS A 14 40.26 28.08 7.30
CA HIS A 14 39.86 26.78 7.83
C HIS A 14 38.84 27.04 8.95
N ARG A 15 37.57 27.02 8.55
CA ARG A 15 36.43 27.13 9.44
C ARG A 15 36.36 25.79 10.17
N GLY A 16 37.16 25.66 11.23
CA GLY A 16 37.14 24.49 12.10
C GLY A 16 35.69 24.24 12.52
N SER A 17 35.16 23.10 12.10
CA SER A 17 33.79 22.69 12.40
C SER A 17 33.71 22.35 13.88
N ASN A 18 33.54 23.38 14.71
CA ASN A 18 33.30 23.21 16.13
C ASN A 18 32.00 22.41 16.29
N PHE A 19 32.08 21.25 16.94
CA PHE A 19 30.93 20.38 17.23
C PHE A 19 29.77 21.16 17.91
N ARG A 20 30.11 22.21 18.67
CA ARG A 20 29.18 23.18 19.26
C ARG A 20 28.37 23.98 18.23
N ASN A 21 28.96 24.37 17.10
CA ASN A 21 28.26 25.10 16.03
C ASN A 21 27.29 24.20 15.25
N LEU A 22 27.59 22.89 15.17
CA LEU A 22 26.68 21.92 14.56
C LEU A 22 25.45 21.69 15.43
N LEU A 23 25.62 21.63 16.76
CA LEU A 23 24.51 21.44 17.71
C LEU A 23 23.60 22.67 17.87
N TYR A 24 24.13 23.88 17.66
CA TYR A 24 23.36 25.13 17.77
C TYR A 24 22.75 25.63 16.46
N ASN A 25 23.13 25.07 15.31
CA ASN A 25 22.53 25.43 14.03
C ASN A 25 21.12 24.81 13.90
N ASN A 26 20.12 25.63 13.58
CA ASN A 26 18.74 25.20 13.34
C ASN A 26 18.63 24.17 12.20
N GLU A 27 19.43 24.32 11.15
CA GLU A 27 19.42 23.41 9.98
C GLU A 27 19.91 22.00 10.37
N ALA A 28 21.00 21.93 11.13
CA ALA A 28 21.57 20.66 11.59
C ALA A 28 20.65 19.95 12.59
N ARG A 29 20.00 20.70 13.49
CA ARG A 29 18.98 20.15 14.41
C ARG A 29 17.76 19.64 13.65
N ALA A 30 17.27 20.39 12.65
CA ALA A 30 16.12 19.97 11.84
C ALA A 30 16.42 18.66 11.10
N PHE A 31 17.59 18.57 10.45
CA PHE A 31 18.03 17.35 9.78
C PHE A 31 18.18 16.16 10.73
N PHE A 32 18.76 16.38 11.92
CA PHE A 32 18.89 15.35 12.95
C PHE A 32 17.54 14.76 13.38
N PHE A 33 16.55 15.61 13.69
CA PHE A 33 15.21 15.14 14.06
C PHE A 33 14.52 14.45 12.90
N GLN A 34 14.67 14.93 11.66
CA GLN A 34 14.10 14.26 10.49
C GLN A 34 14.65 12.84 10.31
N VAL A 35 15.96 12.65 10.45
CA VAL A 35 16.59 11.32 10.38
C VAL A 35 16.09 10.42 11.50
N ILE A 36 16.00 10.93 12.74
CA ILE A 36 15.47 10.15 13.87
C ILE A 36 14.02 9.75 13.62
N THR A 37 13.16 10.69 13.23
CA THR A 37 11.76 10.41 12.94
C THR A 37 11.63 9.39 11.82
N PHE A 38 12.43 9.51 10.75
CA PHE A 38 12.44 8.54 9.66
C PHE A 38 12.82 7.14 10.15
N VAL A 39 13.90 7.02 10.92
CA VAL A 39 14.34 5.73 11.49
C VAL A 39 13.27 5.14 12.42
N LEU A 40 12.64 5.97 13.26
CA LEU A 40 11.57 5.53 14.15
C LEU A 40 10.35 5.03 13.37
N VAL A 41 9.92 5.77 12.34
CA VAL A 41 8.78 5.38 11.49
C VAL A 41 9.09 4.08 10.76
N VAL A 42 10.26 3.97 10.12
CA VAL A 42 10.67 2.76 9.41
C VAL A 42 10.78 1.58 10.37
N GLY A 43 11.39 1.76 11.55
CA GLY A 43 11.50 0.73 12.58
C GLY A 43 10.14 0.27 13.11
N LEU A 44 9.20 1.20 13.32
CA LEU A 44 7.83 0.89 13.70
C LEU A 44 7.14 0.04 12.62
N PHE A 45 7.17 0.46 11.36
CA PHE A 45 6.53 -0.31 10.28
C PHE A 45 7.19 -1.67 10.08
N TYR A 46 8.53 -1.75 10.14
CA TYR A 46 9.26 -3.00 10.03
C TYR A 46 8.82 -4.02 11.10
N THR A 47 8.75 -3.57 12.36
CA THR A 47 8.32 -4.44 13.47
C THR A 47 6.82 -4.75 13.42
N ALA A 48 5.96 -3.78 13.08
CA ALA A 48 4.52 -3.98 12.97
C ALA A 48 4.17 -4.98 11.87
N ILE A 49 4.79 -4.86 10.69
CA ILE A 49 4.60 -5.77 9.56
C ILE A 49 5.13 -7.17 9.89
N GLY A 50 6.32 -7.26 10.52
CA GLY A 50 6.86 -8.55 10.97
C GLY A 50 5.93 -9.26 11.95
N ASN A 51 5.44 -8.53 12.96
CA ASN A 51 4.46 -9.05 13.92
C ASN A 51 3.15 -9.47 13.23
N LEU A 52 2.66 -8.68 12.28
CA LEU A 52 1.45 -8.99 11.52
C LEU A 52 1.58 -10.33 10.80
N PHE A 53 2.66 -10.53 10.03
CA PHE A 53 2.88 -11.77 9.30
C PHE A 53 3.04 -12.98 10.23
N GLN A 54 3.79 -12.84 11.33
CA GLN A 54 3.93 -13.89 12.33
C GLN A 54 2.57 -14.29 12.95
N ASN A 55 1.72 -13.30 13.25
CA ASN A 55 0.38 -13.56 13.81
C ASN A 55 -0.57 -14.20 12.77
N ILE A 56 -0.47 -13.82 11.50
CA ILE A 56 -1.27 -14.36 10.40
C ILE A 56 -0.89 -15.81 10.12
N GLU A 57 0.41 -16.11 10.06
CA GLU A 57 0.94 -17.45 9.88
C GLU A 57 0.54 -18.37 11.02
N ALA A 58 0.70 -17.90 12.28
CA ALA A 58 0.30 -18.66 13.47
C ALA A 58 -1.21 -18.99 13.52
N ARG A 59 -2.05 -18.17 12.87
CA ARG A 59 -3.50 -18.37 12.79
C ARG A 59 -3.95 -19.11 11.53
N GLY A 60 -3.03 -19.46 10.63
CA GLY A 60 -3.34 -20.11 9.36
C GLY A 60 -4.23 -19.27 8.43
N ILE A 61 -4.24 -17.95 8.58
CA ILE A 61 -5.05 -17.07 7.75
C ILE A 61 -4.40 -16.98 6.36
N GLN A 62 -5.07 -17.53 5.35
CA GLN A 62 -4.64 -17.38 3.97
C GLN A 62 -4.83 -15.92 3.53
N THR A 63 -3.74 -15.16 3.46
CA THR A 63 -3.73 -13.80 2.94
C THR A 63 -3.51 -13.77 1.43
N GLY A 64 -3.87 -12.64 0.80
CA GLY A 64 -3.73 -12.45 -0.64
C GLY A 64 -4.93 -12.97 -1.44
N PHE A 65 -4.73 -13.20 -2.74
CA PHE A 65 -5.80 -13.59 -3.66
C PHE A 65 -5.93 -15.10 -3.87
N SER A 66 -5.16 -15.91 -3.13
CA SER A 66 -5.22 -17.36 -3.26
C SER A 66 -6.61 -17.92 -2.97
N PHE A 67 -7.39 -17.25 -2.11
CA PHE A 67 -8.77 -17.65 -1.80
C PHE A 67 -9.69 -17.67 -3.02
N LEU A 68 -9.42 -16.85 -4.04
CA LEU A 68 -10.21 -16.81 -5.27
C LEU A 68 -10.19 -18.15 -5.99
N ASN A 69 -9.10 -18.90 -5.89
CA ASN A 69 -8.96 -20.23 -6.47
C ASN A 69 -9.46 -21.36 -5.56
N ASN A 70 -9.74 -21.07 -4.28
CA ASN A 70 -10.29 -22.05 -3.36
C ASN A 70 -11.75 -22.38 -3.75
N ARG A 71 -12.16 -23.61 -3.48
CA ARG A 71 -13.55 -24.08 -3.65
C ARG A 71 -14.50 -23.17 -2.87
N ALA A 72 -15.59 -22.75 -3.51
CA ALA A 72 -16.60 -21.89 -2.89
C ALA A 72 -17.30 -22.61 -1.73
N GLY A 73 -17.69 -23.87 -1.93
CA GLY A 73 -18.18 -24.73 -0.86
C GLY A 73 -19.59 -24.40 -0.34
N PHE A 74 -20.30 -23.50 -1.02
CA PHE A 74 -21.69 -23.17 -0.74
C PHE A 74 -22.52 -23.13 -2.02
N ASP A 75 -23.81 -23.43 -1.91
CA ASP A 75 -24.76 -23.26 -3.00
C ASP A 75 -25.20 -21.79 -3.11
N ILE A 76 -25.49 -21.36 -4.34
CA ILE A 76 -26.13 -20.07 -4.62
C ILE A 76 -27.48 -20.30 -5.27
N LEU A 77 -28.41 -19.38 -5.03
CA LEU A 77 -29.74 -19.49 -5.63
C LEU A 77 -29.65 -19.45 -7.16
N PRO A 78 -30.36 -20.37 -7.87
CA PRO A 78 -30.54 -20.29 -9.31
C PRO A 78 -31.17 -18.96 -9.73
N PHE A 79 -30.43 -18.16 -10.48
CA PHE A 79 -30.95 -16.93 -11.09
C PHE A 79 -30.37 -16.73 -12.50
N LEU A 80 -30.71 -15.64 -13.17
CA LEU A 80 -30.27 -15.27 -14.52
C LEU A 80 -28.74 -15.34 -14.71
N GLY A 81 -27.94 -15.09 -13.65
CA GLY A 81 -26.49 -15.24 -13.69
C GLY A 81 -26.01 -16.68 -13.92
N ASN A 82 -26.71 -17.66 -13.34
CA ASN A 82 -26.35 -19.08 -13.43
C ASN A 82 -26.77 -19.72 -14.76
N ILE A 83 -27.64 -19.05 -15.53
CA ILE A 83 -28.01 -19.45 -16.90
C ILE A 83 -26.85 -19.16 -17.87
N VAL A 84 -26.08 -18.11 -17.58
CA VAL A 84 -24.97 -17.65 -18.43
C VAL A 84 -23.65 -18.28 -18.01
N VAL A 85 -23.51 -18.65 -16.74
CA VAL A 85 -22.28 -19.19 -16.17
C VAL A 85 -22.61 -20.40 -15.30
N ASP A 86 -22.14 -21.57 -15.72
CA ASP A 86 -22.29 -22.80 -14.94
C ASP A 86 -21.51 -22.69 -13.62
N TYR A 87 -22.22 -22.86 -12.52
CA TYR A 87 -21.67 -22.83 -11.17
C TYR A 87 -22.12 -24.04 -10.37
N THR A 88 -21.20 -24.59 -9.61
CA THR A 88 -21.47 -25.59 -8.57
C THR A 88 -20.70 -25.21 -7.30
N PRO A 89 -21.05 -25.74 -6.12
CA PRO A 89 -20.24 -25.55 -4.92
C PRO A 89 -18.78 -26.05 -5.04
N GLU A 90 -18.50 -26.86 -6.07
CA GLU A 90 -17.15 -27.31 -6.42
C GLU A 90 -16.33 -26.28 -7.21
N SER A 91 -17.00 -25.30 -7.81
CA SER A 91 -16.36 -24.18 -8.49
C SER A 91 -15.58 -23.30 -7.52
N SER A 92 -14.69 -22.47 -8.06
CA SER A 92 -13.86 -21.57 -7.26
C SER A 92 -14.63 -20.35 -6.77
N ASN A 93 -14.14 -19.68 -5.72
CA ASN A 93 -14.68 -18.40 -5.25
C ASN A 93 -14.69 -17.34 -6.34
N LEU A 94 -13.72 -17.37 -7.27
CA LEU A 94 -13.68 -16.49 -8.44
C LEU A 94 -14.89 -16.69 -9.34
N THR A 95 -15.27 -17.96 -9.60
CA THR A 95 -16.46 -18.27 -10.40
C THR A 95 -17.70 -17.68 -9.77
N VAL A 96 -17.89 -17.85 -8.45
CA VAL A 96 -19.06 -17.29 -7.76
C VAL A 96 -19.10 -15.77 -7.79
N PHE A 97 -17.93 -15.13 -7.66
CA PHE A 97 -17.82 -13.67 -7.78
C PHE A 97 -18.25 -13.21 -9.19
N TYR A 98 -17.80 -13.91 -10.23
CA TYR A 98 -18.17 -13.62 -11.61
C TYR A 98 -19.66 -13.81 -11.86
N VAL A 99 -20.26 -14.87 -11.35
CA VAL A 99 -21.71 -15.11 -11.41
C VAL A 99 -22.48 -13.95 -10.78
N GLY A 100 -22.05 -13.46 -9.60
CA GLY A 100 -22.65 -12.31 -8.94
C GLY A 100 -22.54 -11.00 -9.74
N LEU A 101 -21.41 -10.80 -10.42
CA LEU A 101 -21.19 -9.66 -11.30
C LEU A 101 -22.15 -9.70 -12.50
N VAL A 102 -22.23 -10.85 -13.19
CA VAL A 102 -23.13 -11.06 -14.33
C VAL A 102 -24.58 -10.84 -13.92
N ASN A 103 -24.99 -11.37 -12.76
CA ASN A 103 -26.33 -11.15 -12.23
C ASN A 103 -26.68 -9.66 -12.11
N THR A 104 -25.80 -8.87 -11.48
CA THR A 104 -26.03 -7.43 -11.29
C THR A 104 -26.19 -6.71 -12.63
N LEU A 105 -25.36 -7.06 -13.63
CA LEU A 105 -25.43 -6.46 -14.97
C LEU A 105 -26.71 -6.82 -15.70
N VAL A 106 -27.15 -8.09 -15.64
CA VAL A 106 -28.39 -8.53 -16.28
C VAL A 106 -29.60 -7.84 -15.66
N VAL A 107 -29.68 -7.79 -14.33
CA VAL A 107 -30.78 -7.11 -13.63
C VAL A 107 -30.80 -5.62 -13.97
N ALA A 108 -29.64 -4.95 -13.97
CA ALA A 108 -29.54 -3.56 -14.36
C ALA A 108 -30.00 -3.32 -15.81
N PHE A 109 -29.59 -4.17 -16.74
CA PHE A 109 -29.97 -4.06 -18.15
C PHE A 109 -31.48 -4.20 -18.36
N ILE A 110 -32.10 -5.21 -17.75
CA ILE A 110 -33.56 -5.40 -17.79
C ILE A 110 -34.26 -4.20 -17.17
N GLY A 111 -33.78 -3.71 -16.03
CA GLY A 111 -34.33 -2.52 -15.35
C GLY A 111 -34.31 -1.27 -16.23
N ILE A 112 -33.21 -1.03 -16.96
CA ILE A 112 -33.09 0.10 -17.89
C ILE A 112 -34.13 -0.01 -19.01
N ILE A 113 -34.26 -1.19 -19.62
CA ILE A 113 -35.24 -1.41 -20.69
C ILE A 113 -36.65 -1.16 -20.19
N LEU A 114 -37.03 -1.78 -19.08
CA LEU A 114 -38.38 -1.62 -18.51
C LEU A 114 -38.64 -0.18 -18.10
N SER A 115 -37.67 0.51 -17.49
CA SER A 115 -37.79 1.91 -17.13
C SER A 115 -37.93 2.83 -18.34
N THR A 116 -37.30 2.50 -19.47
CA THR A 116 -37.39 3.28 -20.72
C THR A 116 -38.72 3.06 -21.44
N LEU A 117 -39.33 1.88 -21.27
CA LEU A 117 -40.62 1.55 -21.90
C LEU A 117 -41.81 2.04 -21.08
N ILE A 118 -41.71 2.01 -19.75
CA ILE A 118 -42.80 2.38 -18.84
C ILE A 118 -42.75 3.86 -18.44
N GLY A 119 -41.54 4.41 -18.25
CA GLY A 119 -41.32 5.81 -17.87
C GLY A 119 -41.29 6.74 -19.07
#